data_AF-A0AAV4DVE9-F1
#
_entry.id   AF-A0AAV4DVE9-F1
#
_cell.length_a   1.000
_cell.length_b   1.000
_cell.length_c   1.000
_cell.angle_alpha   90.00
_cell.angle_beta   90.00
_cell.angle_gamma   90.00
#
_symmetry.space_group_name_H-M   'P 1'
#
loop_
_entity.id
_entity.type
_entity.pdbx_description
1 polymer ?
#
loop_
_entity_poly.entity_id
_entity_poly.type
_entity_poly.pdbx_seq_one_letter_code
_entity_poly.pdbx_strand_id
1 'polypeptide(L)'
;MRRSSLVLCIPGVVDYLATEVSTSKQKKFSLVTFIDTPGLVDGDMKYPFDVNKAITWLGDTADLIFVFFDPIGQALCKRTLNLVETLNEKHADRMRFYLSKADEAGHESDRQGSRNLRARFRGMCYGLIGLTLPLLLLATFLISTSHSTLAALLGDRLMITLDIYLGPLSTAWKRVPRDYTQYIIGVILALALLMLLIAKFSSRTVATLTRKQKKKLSEISDFVQNTVKNKKQTLYQEYLQQSVAEQDM
;
A
#
# COMPACT_ATOMS: atom_id res chain seq x y z
N MET A 1 30.02 -2.30 -46.26
CA MET A 1 29.29 -1.04 -45.98
C MET A 1 29.65 -0.60 -44.56
N ARG A 2 29.97 0.69 -44.37
CA ARG A 2 30.87 1.27 -43.34
C ARG A 2 30.75 0.69 -41.91
N ARG A 3 31.81 0.02 -41.44
CA ARG A 3 32.12 -0.11 -40.00
C ARG A 3 32.90 1.14 -39.60
N SER A 4 32.20 2.12 -39.05
CA SER A 4 32.84 3.24 -38.34
C SER A 4 33.31 2.71 -36.99
N SER A 5 34.63 2.68 -36.81
CA SER A 5 35.31 2.35 -35.56
C SER A 5 34.95 3.39 -34.48
N LEU A 6 33.85 3.18 -33.76
CA LEU A 6 33.54 3.93 -32.55
C LEU A 6 34.42 3.37 -31.42
N VAL A 7 35.67 3.83 -31.37
CA VAL A 7 36.49 3.67 -30.17
C VAL A 7 35.84 4.51 -29.08
N LEU A 8 35.16 3.84 -28.15
CA LEU A 8 34.59 4.46 -26.97
C LEU A 8 35.74 4.86 -26.03
N CYS A 9 36.00 6.16 -25.92
CA CYS A 9 36.95 6.69 -24.95
C CYS A 9 36.17 7.36 -23.81
N ILE A 10 35.42 6.57 -23.02
CA ILE A 10 34.98 7.05 -21.70
C ILE A 10 36.11 6.69 -20.72
N PRO A 11 36.87 7.67 -20.21
CA PRO A 11 38.00 7.40 -19.34
C PRO A 11 37.55 6.61 -18.11
N GLY A 12 38.28 5.56 -17.77
CA GLY A 12 38.03 4.75 -16.59
C GLY A 12 36.89 3.74 -16.71
N VAL A 13 36.19 3.58 -17.85
CA VAL A 13 35.17 2.52 -17.99
C VAL A 13 35.81 1.15 -18.21
N VAL A 14 36.84 1.08 -19.06
CA VAL A 14 37.50 -0.19 -19.43
C VAL A 14 38.16 -0.86 -18.21
N ASP A 15 38.66 -0.05 -17.27
CA ASP A 15 39.30 -0.53 -16.04
C ASP A 15 38.33 -1.27 -15.10
N TYR A 16 37.02 -1.11 -15.30
CA TYR A 16 35.96 -1.74 -14.51
C TYR A 16 35.11 -2.71 -15.35
N LEU A 17 35.56 -3.08 -16.54
CA LEU A 17 34.89 -4.07 -17.39
C LEU A 17 35.33 -5.49 -16.98
N ALA A 18 34.37 -6.32 -16.60
CA ALA A 18 34.58 -7.75 -16.37
C ALA A 18 33.83 -8.57 -17.43
N THR A 19 34.50 -9.57 -17.99
CA THR A 19 33.89 -10.48 -18.98
C THR A 19 33.79 -11.86 -18.37
N GLU A 20 32.57 -12.39 -18.28
CA GLU A 20 32.30 -13.77 -17.90
C GLU A 20 31.78 -14.52 -19.13
N VAL A 21 32.40 -15.67 -19.46
CA VAL A 21 31.96 -16.52 -20.56
C VAL A 21 31.20 -17.70 -19.98
N SER A 22 29.89 -17.75 -20.22
CA SER A 22 29.04 -18.86 -19.82
C SER A 22 28.60 -19.67 -21.06
N THR A 23 28.93 -20.95 -21.10
CA THR A 23 28.51 -21.85 -22.18
C THR A 23 27.06 -22.30 -21.97
N SER A 24 26.21 -22.07 -22.98
CA SER A 24 24.81 -22.51 -22.96
C SER A 24 24.73 -24.03 -23.19
N LYS A 25 24.49 -24.79 -22.13
CA LYS A 25 24.35 -26.28 -22.14
C LYS A 25 23.20 -26.81 -23.01
N GLN A 26 22.22 -26.00 -23.36
CA GLN A 26 21.06 -26.42 -24.19
C GLN A 26 21.10 -25.95 -25.66
N LYS A 27 22.26 -25.53 -26.20
CA LYS A 27 22.37 -24.97 -27.57
C LYS A 27 21.36 -23.85 -27.89
N LYS A 28 20.87 -23.09 -26.90
CA LYS A 28 19.78 -22.13 -27.16
C LYS A 28 20.22 -20.71 -27.49
N PHE A 29 21.47 -20.28 -27.24
CA PHE A 29 21.93 -18.96 -27.68
C PHE A 29 23.44 -18.94 -27.89
N SER A 30 23.93 -19.20 -29.11
CA SER A 30 25.36 -19.02 -29.45
C SER A 30 25.74 -17.56 -29.73
N LEU A 31 24.79 -16.61 -29.63
CA LEU A 31 24.90 -15.28 -30.23
C LEU A 31 24.34 -14.13 -29.36
N VAL A 32 24.25 -14.28 -28.03
CA VAL A 32 23.76 -13.20 -27.16
C VAL A 32 24.82 -12.81 -26.14
N THR A 33 25.14 -11.52 -26.09
CA THR A 33 25.99 -10.90 -25.08
C THR A 33 25.11 -10.10 -24.13
N PHE A 34 25.12 -10.48 -22.86
CA PHE A 34 24.49 -9.69 -21.81
C PHE A 34 25.51 -8.70 -21.24
N ILE A 35 25.07 -7.47 -21.04
CA ILE A 35 25.85 -6.42 -20.40
C ILE A 35 25.13 -6.08 -19.11
N ASP A 36 25.71 -6.46 -17.98
CA ASP A 36 25.21 -6.04 -16.67
C ASP A 36 25.75 -4.65 -16.32
N THR A 37 24.88 -3.78 -15.83
CA THR A 37 25.23 -2.39 -15.52
C THR A 37 25.28 -2.20 -14.00
N PRO A 38 26.15 -1.33 -13.48
CA PRO A 38 26.21 -1.08 -12.04
C PRO A 38 24.87 -0.57 -11.51
N GLY A 39 24.55 -0.95 -10.26
CA GLY A 39 23.38 -0.43 -9.56
C GLY A 39 23.45 1.09 -9.41
N LEU A 40 22.37 1.77 -9.81
CA LEU A 40 22.26 3.22 -9.75
C LEU A 40 21.73 3.66 -8.38
N VAL A 41 22.55 4.41 -7.65
CA VAL A 41 22.19 5.01 -6.37
C VAL A 41 22.13 6.54 -6.49
N ASP A 42 21.17 7.14 -5.78
CA ASP A 42 21.12 8.59 -5.59
C ASP A 42 22.00 9.00 -4.39
N GLY A 43 22.45 10.26 -4.37
CA GLY A 43 23.23 10.85 -3.27
C GLY A 43 24.68 11.19 -3.65
N ASP A 44 25.55 11.27 -2.64
CA ASP A 44 26.97 11.68 -2.78
C ASP A 44 27.89 10.58 -3.35
N MET A 45 27.32 9.44 -3.77
CA MET A 45 28.08 8.34 -4.36
C MET A 45 28.70 8.75 -5.69
N LYS A 46 30.04 8.73 -5.72
CA LYS A 46 30.84 9.02 -6.91
C LYS A 46 31.24 7.72 -7.58
N TYR A 47 30.82 7.56 -8.83
CA TYR A 47 31.30 6.50 -9.69
C TYR A 47 32.71 6.85 -10.20
N PRO A 48 33.58 5.85 -10.44
CA PRO A 48 34.94 6.09 -10.92
C PRO A 48 34.99 6.64 -12.36
N PHE A 49 33.87 6.62 -13.06
CA PHE A 49 33.67 7.15 -14.41
C PHE A 49 32.28 7.80 -14.53
N ASP A 50 32.03 8.45 -15.66
CA ASP A 50 30.70 8.99 -15.98
C ASP A 50 29.71 7.86 -16.29
N VAL A 51 29.02 7.40 -15.24
CA VAL A 51 28.05 6.28 -15.32
C VAL A 51 26.88 6.59 -16.24
N ASN A 52 26.42 7.83 -16.30
CA ASN A 52 25.29 8.23 -17.13
C ASN A 52 25.67 8.11 -18.60
N LYS A 53 26.82 8.68 -18.97
CA LYS A 53 27.33 8.59 -20.35
C LYS A 53 27.60 7.15 -20.78
N ALA A 54 28.14 6.32 -19.88
CA ALA A 54 28.38 4.91 -20.15
C ALA A 54 27.08 4.15 -20.42
N ILE A 55 26.06 4.33 -19.58
CA ILE A 55 24.76 3.65 -19.74
C ILE A 55 24.03 4.14 -21.00
N THR A 56 24.05 5.43 -21.31
CA THR A 56 23.45 5.94 -22.56
C THR A 56 24.14 5.36 -23.79
N TRP A 57 25.48 5.30 -23.79
CA TRP A 57 26.23 4.70 -24.90
C TRP A 57 25.93 3.20 -25.08
N LEU A 58 25.82 2.46 -23.97
CA LEU A 58 25.40 1.06 -23.99
C LEU A 58 23.99 0.92 -24.57
N GLY A 59 23.05 1.77 -24.15
CA GLY A 59 21.68 1.78 -24.67
C GLY A 59 21.60 2.11 -26.16
N ASP A 60 22.46 3.00 -26.67
CA ASP A 60 22.52 3.31 -28.11
C ASP A 60 22.95 2.08 -28.93
N THR A 61 23.84 1.25 -28.36
CA THR A 61 24.46 0.10 -29.03
C THR A 61 23.67 -1.21 -28.87
N ALA A 62 22.92 -1.36 -27.78
CA ALA A 62 22.25 -2.62 -27.42
C ALA A 62 21.00 -2.92 -28.26
N ASP A 63 20.85 -4.16 -28.73
CA ASP A 63 19.65 -4.56 -29.48
C ASP A 63 18.38 -4.60 -28.62
N LEU A 64 18.53 -4.89 -27.32
CA LEU A 64 17.44 -4.91 -26.34
C LEU A 64 17.92 -4.31 -25.01
N ILE A 65 17.05 -3.54 -24.37
CA ILE A 65 17.32 -2.88 -23.09
C ILE A 65 16.31 -3.38 -22.06
N PHE A 66 16.81 -3.96 -20.96
CA PHE A 66 15.98 -4.45 -19.86
C PHE A 66 16.09 -3.51 -18.66
N VAL A 67 14.96 -2.99 -18.19
CA VAL A 67 14.88 -2.11 -17.02
C VAL A 67 14.12 -2.82 -15.92
N PHE A 68 14.76 -3.01 -14.76
CA PHE A 68 14.18 -3.68 -13.60
C PHE A 68 13.87 -2.66 -12.50
N PHE A 69 12.61 -2.56 -12.09
CA PHE A 69 12.14 -1.73 -10.99
C PHE A 69 11.83 -2.59 -9.76
N ASP A 70 12.36 -2.22 -8.59
CA ASP A 70 12.00 -2.82 -7.31
C ASP A 70 10.90 -1.96 -6.64
N PRO A 71 9.67 -2.48 -6.41
CA PRO A 71 8.56 -1.74 -5.83
C PRO A 71 8.74 -1.43 -4.34
N ILE A 72 9.66 -2.10 -3.65
CA ILE A 72 9.89 -1.97 -2.20
C ILE A 72 11.19 -1.22 -1.94
N GLY A 73 12.24 -1.58 -2.68
CA GLY A 73 13.58 -1.05 -2.49
C GLY A 73 13.83 0.26 -3.20
N GLN A 74 13.10 1.34 -2.87
CA GLN A 74 13.44 2.74 -3.24
C GLN A 74 14.01 2.95 -4.67
N ALA A 75 13.61 2.15 -5.66
CA ALA A 75 14.22 2.16 -7.00
C ALA A 75 13.69 3.28 -7.90
N LEU A 76 12.89 4.19 -7.33
CA LEU A 76 12.51 5.46 -7.93
C LEU A 76 13.58 6.54 -7.62
N CYS A 77 14.85 6.16 -7.72
CA CYS A 77 15.94 7.12 -7.65
C CYS A 77 15.88 8.04 -8.89
N LYS A 78 16.01 9.35 -8.65
CA LYS A 78 15.88 10.41 -9.67
C LYS A 78 16.87 10.18 -10.81
N ARG A 79 18.09 9.71 -10.51
CA ARG A 79 19.10 9.40 -11.54
C ARG A 79 18.64 8.28 -12.48
N THR A 80 18.10 7.19 -11.93
CA THR A 80 17.61 6.06 -12.73
C THR A 80 16.43 6.48 -13.60
N LEU A 81 15.46 7.20 -13.03
CA LEU A 81 14.30 7.67 -13.79
C LEU A 81 14.70 8.58 -14.95
N ASN A 82 15.60 9.54 -14.73
CA ASN A 82 16.06 10.43 -15.79
C ASN A 82 16.81 9.68 -16.91
N LEU A 83 17.64 8.69 -16.56
CA LEU A 83 18.34 7.86 -17.54
C LEU A 83 17.37 7.00 -18.35
N VAL A 84 16.42 6.38 -17.67
CA VAL A 84 15.37 5.56 -18.29
C VAL A 84 14.50 6.41 -19.22
N GLU A 85 14.12 7.61 -18.82
CA GLU A 85 13.38 8.56 -19.66
C GLU A 85 14.17 8.92 -20.93
N THR A 86 15.44 9.30 -20.76
CA THR A 86 16.34 9.63 -21.89
C THR A 86 16.50 8.46 -22.87
N LEU A 87 16.62 7.24 -22.35
CA LEU A 87 16.70 6.03 -23.18
C LEU A 87 15.37 5.73 -23.85
N ASN A 88 14.25 5.91 -23.15
CA ASN A 88 12.92 5.63 -23.69
C ASN A 88 12.53 6.58 -24.82
N GLU A 89 12.92 7.85 -24.76
CA GLU A 89 12.70 8.80 -25.86
C GLU A 89 13.34 8.33 -27.18
N LYS A 90 14.48 7.64 -27.11
CA LYS A 90 15.24 7.21 -28.29
C LYS A 90 14.96 5.77 -28.70
N HIS A 91 14.67 4.90 -27.73
CA HIS A 91 14.77 3.43 -27.86
C HIS A 91 13.55 2.69 -27.28
N ALA A 92 12.38 3.34 -27.20
CA ALA A 92 11.15 2.78 -26.61
C ALA A 92 10.76 1.40 -27.19
N ASP A 93 11.00 1.17 -28.48
CA ASP A 93 10.65 -0.06 -29.19
C ASP A 93 11.47 -1.29 -28.73
N ARG A 94 12.70 -1.05 -28.26
CA ARG A 94 13.63 -2.08 -27.76
C ARG A 94 13.75 -2.12 -26.24
N MET A 95 13.02 -1.28 -25.52
CA MET A 95 12.98 -1.28 -24.06
C MET A 95 11.91 -2.21 -23.51
N ARG A 96 12.26 -2.99 -22.48
CA ARG A 96 11.30 -3.82 -21.73
C ARG A 96 11.45 -3.56 -20.23
N PHE A 97 10.32 -3.29 -19.59
CA PHE A 97 10.24 -2.99 -18.17
C PHE A 97 9.79 -4.21 -17.38
N TYR A 98 10.47 -4.48 -16.28
CA TYR A 98 10.20 -5.58 -15.36
C TYR A 98 10.09 -5.07 -13.94
N LEU A 99 9.17 -5.64 -13.15
CA LEU A 99 9.08 -5.40 -11.71
C LEU A 99 9.72 -6.58 -10.99
N SER A 100 10.86 -6.33 -10.34
CA SER A 100 11.49 -7.31 -9.44
C SER A 100 10.74 -7.36 -8.11
N LYS A 101 10.79 -8.50 -7.41
CA LYS A 101 10.20 -8.68 -6.06
C LYS A 101 8.72 -8.29 -5.91
N ALA A 102 7.93 -8.40 -6.97
CA ALA A 102 6.49 -8.13 -6.91
C ALA A 102 5.75 -9.03 -5.90
N ASP A 103 6.32 -10.18 -5.54
CA ASP A 103 5.81 -11.11 -4.53
C ASP A 103 5.90 -10.55 -3.09
N GLU A 104 6.85 -9.67 -2.79
CA GLU A 104 7.03 -9.09 -1.46
C GLU A 104 6.06 -7.94 -1.16
N ALA A 105 5.44 -7.34 -2.18
CA ALA A 105 4.53 -6.19 -2.03
C ALA A 105 3.16 -6.53 -1.39
N GLY A 106 2.88 -7.81 -1.13
CA GLY A 106 1.55 -8.33 -0.77
C GLY A 106 1.01 -7.98 0.61
N HIS A 107 1.84 -7.50 1.56
CA HIS A 107 1.41 -7.37 2.96
C HIS A 107 0.73 -6.06 3.36
N GLU A 108 0.74 -5.02 2.52
CA GLU A 108 0.11 -3.73 2.88
C GLU A 108 -1.43 -3.78 2.90
N SER A 109 -2.02 -4.62 2.04
CA SER A 109 -3.48 -4.73 1.88
C SER A 109 -4.20 -5.17 3.17
N ASP A 110 -3.57 -6.04 3.96
CA ASP A 110 -4.12 -6.51 5.24
C ASP A 110 -3.99 -5.47 6.36
N ARG A 111 -2.95 -4.64 6.32
CA ARG A 111 -2.82 -3.48 7.23
C ARG A 111 -3.95 -2.47 7.00
N GLN A 112 -4.31 -2.18 5.76
CA GLN A 112 -5.40 -1.25 5.45
C GLN A 112 -6.77 -1.74 5.91
N GLY A 113 -7.07 -3.05 5.79
CA GLY A 113 -8.32 -3.64 6.27
C GLY A 113 -8.54 -3.44 7.77
N SER A 114 -7.51 -3.74 8.59
CA SER A 114 -7.57 -3.55 10.05
C SER A 114 -7.74 -2.07 10.46
N ARG A 115 -7.09 -1.15 9.74
CA ARG A 115 -7.22 0.30 9.95
C ARG A 115 -8.63 0.79 9.65
N ASN A 116 -9.23 0.32 8.55
CA ASN A 116 -10.61 0.67 8.19
C ASN A 116 -11.62 0.15 9.22
N LEU A 117 -11.44 -1.08 9.73
CA LEU A 117 -12.31 -1.62 10.79
C LEU A 117 -12.23 -0.76 12.06
N ARG A 118 -11.03 -0.38 12.49
CA ARG A 118 -10.82 0.50 13.65
C ARG A 118 -11.42 1.89 13.43
N ALA A 119 -11.30 2.47 12.24
CA ALA A 119 -11.90 3.75 11.88
C ALA A 119 -13.44 3.70 11.97
N ARG A 120 -14.05 2.64 11.42
CA ARG A 120 -15.51 2.41 11.52
C ARG A 120 -15.97 2.23 12.96
N PHE A 121 -15.24 1.45 13.75
CA PHE A 121 -15.57 1.23 15.16
C PHE A 121 -15.52 2.52 15.97
N ARG A 122 -14.45 3.31 15.83
CA ARG A 122 -14.33 4.62 16.51
C ARG A 122 -15.43 5.58 16.09
N GLY A 123 -15.70 5.68 14.78
CA GLY A 123 -16.81 6.49 14.26
C GLY A 123 -18.15 6.07 14.82
N MET A 124 -18.41 4.76 14.93
CA MET A 124 -19.64 4.21 15.51
C MET A 124 -19.77 4.54 17.00
N CYS A 125 -18.70 4.40 17.79
CA CYS A 125 -18.72 4.74 19.21
C CYS A 125 -19.04 6.23 19.45
N TYR A 126 -18.36 7.15 18.76
CA TYR A 126 -18.64 8.59 18.88
C TYR A 126 -20.02 8.95 18.33
N GLY A 127 -20.50 8.26 17.29
CA GLY A 127 -21.85 8.43 16.75
C GLY A 127 -22.93 8.03 17.76
N LEU A 128 -22.78 6.88 18.42
CA LEU A 128 -23.70 6.42 19.46
C LEU A 128 -23.71 7.36 20.67
N ILE A 129 -22.54 7.82 21.13
CA ILE A 129 -22.44 8.79 22.25
C ILE A 129 -23.11 10.12 21.87
N GLY A 130 -22.83 10.62 20.67
CA GLY A 130 -23.42 11.88 20.17
C GLY A 130 -24.95 11.81 19.99
N LEU A 131 -25.50 10.63 19.68
CA LEU A 131 -26.95 10.43 19.55
C LEU A 131 -27.64 10.19 20.91
N THR A 132 -26.99 9.46 21.81
CA THR A 132 -27.58 9.10 23.12
C THR A 132 -27.75 10.31 24.02
N LEU A 133 -26.77 11.23 24.09
CA LEU A 133 -26.84 12.43 24.93
C LEU A 133 -28.12 13.29 24.74
N PRO A 134 -28.48 13.72 23.51
CA PRO A 134 -29.70 14.50 23.28
C PRO A 134 -30.99 13.68 23.47
N LEU A 135 -30.97 12.38 23.16
CA LEU A 135 -32.11 11.48 23.39
C LEU A 135 -32.41 11.37 24.89
N LEU A 136 -31.37 11.29 25.71
CA LEU A 136 -31.48 11.17 27.16
C LEU A 136 -32.00 12.47 27.78
N LEU A 137 -31.55 13.64 27.29
CA LEU A 137 -32.15 14.93 27.65
C LEU A 137 -33.64 15.00 27.29
N LEU A 138 -34.01 14.60 26.06
CA LEU A 138 -35.40 14.58 25.63
C LEU A 138 -36.25 13.65 26.51
N ALA A 139 -35.75 12.46 26.83
CA ALA A 139 -36.42 11.52 27.72
C ALA A 139 -36.65 12.13 29.11
N THR A 140 -35.62 12.74 29.72
CA THR A 140 -35.79 13.42 31.03
C THR A 140 -36.80 14.56 30.98
N PHE A 141 -36.84 15.33 29.89
CA PHE A 141 -37.79 16.43 29.71
C PHE A 141 -39.23 15.94 29.54
N LEU A 142 -39.45 14.90 28.73
CA LEU A 142 -40.76 14.30 28.49
C LEU A 142 -41.33 13.68 29.77
N ILE A 143 -40.50 12.98 30.53
CA ILE A 143 -40.85 12.47 31.85
C ILE A 143 -41.28 13.65 32.71
N SER A 144 -40.42 14.65 32.91
CA SER A 144 -40.70 15.79 33.79
C SER A 144 -41.94 16.63 33.42
N THR A 145 -42.30 16.73 32.13
CA THR A 145 -43.37 17.63 31.66
C THR A 145 -44.70 16.90 31.43
N SER A 146 -44.65 15.62 31.06
CA SER A 146 -45.80 14.90 30.47
C SER A 146 -45.99 13.48 31.02
N HIS A 147 -45.70 13.29 32.31
CA HIS A 147 -45.80 12.00 33.02
C HIS A 147 -47.13 11.25 32.77
N SER A 148 -48.28 11.93 32.82
CA SER A 148 -49.60 11.28 32.71
C SER A 148 -49.91 10.78 31.30
N THR A 149 -49.59 11.57 30.27
CA THR A 149 -49.75 11.16 28.87
C THR A 149 -48.75 10.09 28.46
N LEU A 150 -47.54 10.14 29.02
CA LEU A 150 -46.49 9.15 28.74
C LEU A 150 -46.81 7.80 29.40
N ALA A 151 -47.36 7.81 30.62
CA ALA A 151 -47.84 6.61 31.30
C ALA A 151 -49.00 5.93 30.55
N ALA A 152 -49.93 6.73 29.98
CA ALA A 152 -51.03 6.20 29.17
C ALA A 152 -50.56 5.54 27.85
N LEU A 153 -49.42 5.96 27.29
CA LEU A 153 -48.90 5.44 26.01
C LEU A 153 -47.92 4.27 26.18
N LEU A 154 -47.01 4.33 27.17
CA LEU A 154 -45.99 3.29 27.39
C LEU A 154 -46.44 2.21 28.39
N GLY A 155 -47.49 2.48 29.18
CA GLY A 155 -47.97 1.60 30.24
C GLY A 155 -47.13 1.66 31.51
N ASP A 156 -47.76 1.32 32.64
CA ASP A 156 -47.20 1.53 33.98
C ASP A 156 -45.89 0.77 34.23
N ARG A 157 -45.76 -0.45 33.68
CA ARG A 157 -44.56 -1.30 33.86
C ARG A 157 -43.30 -0.69 33.23
N LEU A 158 -43.43 -0.11 32.04
CA LEU A 158 -42.30 0.54 31.36
C LEU A 158 -41.97 1.88 31.99
N MET A 159 -42.98 2.62 32.44
CA MET A 159 -42.80 3.91 33.12
C MET A 159 -42.03 3.73 34.43
N ILE A 160 -42.39 2.75 35.27
CA ILE A 160 -41.65 2.39 36.49
C ILE A 160 -40.19 2.02 36.18
N THR A 161 -39.98 1.24 35.12
CA THR A 161 -38.62 0.83 34.70
C THR A 161 -37.79 2.05 34.26
N LEU A 162 -38.38 2.94 33.47
CA LEU A 162 -37.74 4.18 33.03
C LEU A 162 -37.37 5.08 34.21
N ASP A 163 -38.26 5.23 35.18
CA ASP A 163 -38.07 6.09 36.34
C ASP A 163 -36.97 5.56 37.28
N ILE A 164 -36.81 4.23 37.39
CA ILE A 164 -35.68 3.62 38.10
C ILE A 164 -34.34 3.95 37.43
N TYR A 165 -34.25 3.86 36.10
CA TYR A 165 -33.00 4.12 35.38
C TYR A 165 -32.67 5.60 35.23
N LEU A 166 -33.66 6.46 34.99
CA LEU A 166 -33.49 7.91 34.85
C LEU A 166 -33.60 8.66 36.19
N GLY A 167 -34.03 8.02 37.27
CA GLY A 167 -34.21 8.61 38.60
C GLY A 167 -32.96 9.27 39.19
N PRO A 168 -31.77 8.63 39.14
CA PRO A 168 -30.53 9.26 39.59
C PRO A 168 -30.20 10.52 38.78
N LEU A 169 -30.45 10.48 37.47
CA LEU A 169 -30.18 11.59 36.57
C LEU A 169 -31.18 12.74 36.76
N SER A 170 -32.47 12.44 36.93
CA SER A 170 -33.50 13.45 37.19
C SER A 170 -33.27 14.13 38.54
N THR A 171 -32.79 13.39 39.54
CA THR A 171 -32.40 13.92 40.85
C THR A 171 -31.17 14.85 40.73
N ALA A 172 -30.18 14.47 39.93
CA ALA A 172 -29.04 15.34 39.62
C ALA A 172 -29.47 16.61 38.87
N TRP A 173 -30.42 16.48 37.94
CA TRP A 173 -30.97 17.61 37.18
C TRP A 173 -31.73 18.60 38.07
N LYS A 174 -32.44 18.13 39.11
CA LYS A 174 -33.12 18.98 40.09
C LYS A 174 -32.17 19.84 40.93
N ARG A 175 -30.88 19.48 41.04
CA ARG A 175 -29.86 20.26 41.77
C ARG A 175 -29.37 21.47 40.98
N VAL A 176 -29.67 21.53 39.67
CA VAL A 176 -29.26 22.63 38.80
C VAL A 176 -30.19 23.83 39.03
N PRO A 177 -29.66 25.03 39.35
CA PRO A 177 -30.48 26.24 39.47
C PRO A 177 -31.12 26.59 38.13
N ARG A 178 -32.39 27.05 38.16
CA ARG A 178 -33.18 27.31 36.94
C ARG A 178 -32.55 28.35 36.00
N ASP A 179 -31.78 29.28 36.54
CA ASP A 179 -31.11 30.33 35.76
C ASP A 179 -30.02 29.77 34.83
N TYR A 180 -29.40 28.64 35.21
CA TYR A 180 -28.33 27.99 34.46
C TYR A 180 -28.81 26.85 33.55
N THR A 181 -30.07 26.42 33.67
CA THR A 181 -30.61 25.26 32.94
C THR A 181 -30.47 25.42 31.43
N GLN A 182 -30.78 26.59 30.88
CA GLN A 182 -30.65 26.88 29.44
C GLN A 182 -29.20 26.78 28.94
N TYR A 183 -28.25 27.27 29.73
CA TYR A 183 -26.82 27.22 29.39
C TYR A 183 -26.30 25.78 29.41
N ILE A 184 -26.70 24.98 30.42
CA ILE A 184 -26.28 23.58 30.54
C ILE A 184 -26.84 22.73 29.40
N ILE A 185 -28.11 22.92 29.03
CA ILE A 185 -28.71 22.24 27.86
C ILE A 185 -27.93 22.63 26.59
N GLY A 186 -27.64 23.93 26.40
CA GLY A 186 -26.86 24.42 25.27
C GLY A 186 -25.47 23.76 25.18
N VAL A 187 -24.77 23.63 26.31
CA VAL A 187 -23.45 22.96 26.38
C VAL A 187 -23.54 21.47 26.04
N ILE A 188 -24.54 20.75 26.55
CA ILE A 188 -24.72 19.32 26.26
C ILE A 188 -25.04 19.11 24.77
N LEU A 189 -25.89 19.95 24.17
CA LEU A 189 -26.20 19.89 22.74
C LEU A 189 -24.98 20.22 21.87
N ALA A 190 -24.19 21.22 22.25
CA ALA A 190 -22.94 21.54 21.56
C ALA A 190 -21.92 20.39 21.64
N LEU A 191 -21.80 19.74 22.81
CA LEU A 191 -20.95 18.57 23.01
C LEU A 191 -21.42 17.37 22.18
N ALA A 192 -22.73 17.13 22.10
CA ALA A 192 -23.32 16.09 21.26
C ALA A 192 -23.01 16.33 19.76
N LEU A 193 -23.19 17.57 19.30
CA LEU A 193 -22.87 17.95 17.91
C LEU A 193 -21.38 17.81 17.61
N LEU A 194 -20.50 18.22 18.53
CA LEU A 194 -19.05 18.03 18.42
C LEU A 194 -18.70 16.53 18.29
N MET A 195 -19.31 15.66 19.09
CA MET A 195 -19.10 14.22 19.02
C MET A 195 -19.56 13.62 17.68
N LEU A 196 -20.67 14.10 17.12
CA LEU A 196 -21.13 13.69 15.78
C LEU A 196 -20.20 14.17 14.66
N LEU A 197 -19.63 15.37 14.79
CA LEU A 197 -18.61 15.86 13.87
C LEU A 197 -17.35 14.98 13.95
N ILE A 198 -16.85 14.71 15.15
CA ILE A 198 -15.69 13.82 15.37
C ILE A 198 -15.98 12.42 14.82
N ALA A 199 -17.19 11.88 14.99
CA ALA A 199 -17.60 10.61 14.41
C ALA A 199 -17.47 10.60 12.88
N LYS A 200 -17.94 11.67 12.21
CA LYS A 200 -17.85 11.82 10.76
C LYS A 200 -16.40 11.90 10.27
N PHE A 201 -15.53 12.59 11.00
CA PHE A 201 -14.10 12.68 10.65
C PHE A 201 -13.35 11.38 10.94
N SER A 202 -13.67 10.70 12.05
CA SER A 202 -13.01 9.46 12.46
C SER A 202 -13.45 8.23 11.64
N SER A 203 -14.59 8.30 10.94
CA SER A 203 -15.13 7.18 10.14
C SER A 203 -14.62 7.13 8.69
N ARG A 204 -13.67 8.01 8.31
CA ARG A 204 -13.11 8.02 6.95
C ARG A 204 -12.34 6.73 6.68
N THR A 205 -12.84 5.92 5.74
CA THR A 205 -12.20 4.68 5.29
C THR A 205 -11.49 4.89 3.97
N VAL A 206 -10.36 4.23 3.79
CA VAL A 206 -9.61 4.21 2.52
C VAL A 206 -10.10 3.03 1.67
N ALA A 207 -10.09 3.16 0.34
CA ALA A 207 -10.47 2.07 -0.56
C ALA A 207 -9.55 0.87 -0.36
N THR A 208 -10.14 -0.32 -0.16
CA THR A 208 -9.42 -1.59 -0.07
C THR A 208 -9.78 -2.48 -1.26
N LEU A 209 -8.82 -3.30 -1.70
CA LEU A 209 -9.05 -4.32 -2.72
C LEU A 209 -10.24 -5.22 -2.33
N THR A 210 -11.09 -5.54 -3.31
CA THR A 210 -12.23 -6.42 -3.09
C THR A 210 -11.77 -7.85 -2.81
N ARG A 211 -12.60 -8.64 -2.12
CA ARG A 211 -12.31 -10.08 -1.84
C ARG A 211 -12.01 -10.86 -3.12
N LYS A 212 -12.70 -10.55 -4.22
CA LYS A 212 -12.48 -11.19 -5.54
C LYS A 212 -11.09 -10.86 -6.10
N GLN A 213 -10.69 -9.58 -6.04
CA GLN A 213 -9.35 -9.16 -6.46
C GLN A 213 -8.25 -9.78 -5.60
N LYS A 214 -8.45 -9.83 -4.26
CA LYS A 214 -7.49 -10.46 -3.35
C LYS A 214 -7.33 -11.95 -3.63
N LYS A 215 -8.45 -12.66 -3.86
CA LYS A 215 -8.43 -14.09 -4.22
C LYS A 215 -7.68 -14.33 -5.55
N LYS A 216 -7.99 -13.53 -6.58
CA LYS A 216 -7.30 -13.63 -7.88
C LYS A 216 -5.79 -13.37 -7.76
N LEU A 217 -5.38 -12.40 -6.95
CA LEU A 217 -3.97 -12.11 -6.74
C LEU A 217 -3.26 -13.24 -5.98
N SER A 218 -3.94 -13.83 -4.98
CA SER A 218 -3.45 -15.01 -4.27
C SER A 218 -3.26 -16.18 -5.23
N GLU A 219 -4.26 -16.49 -6.07
CA GLU A 219 -4.18 -17.56 -7.06
C GLU A 219 -3.01 -17.38 -8.04
N ILE A 220 -2.78 -16.13 -8.49
CA ILE A 220 -1.63 -15.80 -9.35
C ILE A 220 -0.31 -16.00 -8.59
N SER A 221 -0.22 -15.53 -7.35
CA SER A 221 0.98 -15.71 -6.50
C SER A 221 1.27 -17.19 -6.28
N ASP A 222 0.25 -17.97 -5.91
CA ASP A 222 0.34 -19.42 -5.67
C ASP A 222 0.78 -20.17 -6.92
N PHE A 223 0.28 -19.79 -8.10
CA PHE A 223 0.73 -20.35 -9.37
C PHE A 223 2.21 -20.02 -9.64
N VAL A 224 2.64 -18.77 -9.41
CA VAL A 224 4.04 -18.37 -9.61
C VAL A 224 4.96 -19.11 -8.63
N GLN A 225 4.59 -19.22 -7.36
CA GLN A 225 5.39 -19.89 -6.34
C GLN A 225 5.44 -21.41 -6.57
N ASN A 226 4.30 -22.05 -6.77
CA ASN A 226 4.22 -23.51 -6.78
C ASN A 226 4.50 -24.11 -8.16
N THR A 227 4.19 -23.39 -9.24
CA THR A 227 4.42 -23.90 -10.60
C THR A 227 5.68 -23.30 -11.20
N VAL A 228 5.81 -21.97 -11.21
CA VAL A 228 6.91 -21.31 -11.93
C VAL A 228 8.25 -21.46 -11.21
N LYS A 229 8.33 -21.21 -9.89
CA LYS A 229 9.60 -21.36 -9.14
C LYS A 229 10.07 -22.81 -9.10
N ASN A 230 9.17 -23.78 -8.86
CA ASN A 230 9.51 -25.20 -8.89
C ASN A 230 10.00 -25.63 -10.28
N LYS A 231 9.29 -25.27 -11.34
CA LYS A 231 9.70 -25.61 -12.71
C LYS A 231 11.04 -24.96 -13.08
N LYS A 232 11.31 -23.73 -12.61
CA LYS A 232 12.61 -23.08 -12.76
C LYS A 232 13.71 -23.86 -12.03
N GLN A 233 13.46 -24.32 -10.80
CA GLN A 233 14.43 -25.07 -10.01
C GLN A 233 14.74 -26.44 -10.63
N THR A 234 13.72 -27.15 -11.12
CA THR A 234 13.88 -28.40 -11.88
C THR A 234 14.72 -28.17 -13.15
N LEU A 235 14.36 -27.17 -13.96
CA LEU A 235 15.12 -26.82 -15.16
C LEU A 235 16.57 -26.41 -14.84
N TYR A 236 16.80 -25.78 -13.70
CA TYR A 236 18.14 -25.42 -13.24
C TYR A 236 18.96 -26.64 -12.79
N GLN A 237 18.34 -27.60 -12.10
CA GLN A 237 18.98 -28.87 -11.75
C GLN A 237 19.29 -29.72 -12.98
N GLU A 238 18.37 -29.81 -13.94
CA GLU A 238 18.59 -30.47 -15.22
C GLU A 238 19.76 -29.82 -15.99
N TYR A 239 19.82 -28.49 -16.01
CA TYR A 239 20.94 -27.73 -16.57
C TYR A 239 22.27 -28.00 -15.83
N LEU A 240 22.26 -28.19 -14.52
CA LEU A 240 23.48 -28.55 -13.77
C LEU A 240 23.94 -29.98 -14.09
N GLN A 241 23.04 -30.95 -14.13
CA GLN A 241 23.34 -32.36 -14.47
C GLN A 241 23.89 -32.49 -15.89
N GLN A 242 23.13 -32.02 -16.89
CA GLN A 242 23.64 -31.08 -17.89
C GLN A 242 25.15 -31.06 -18.16
N SER A 243 25.76 -30.06 -17.54
CA SER A 243 27.17 -29.72 -17.62
C SER A 243 28.10 -30.70 -16.97
N VAL A 244 27.69 -31.30 -15.86
CA VAL A 244 28.59 -32.18 -15.11
C VAL A 244 28.81 -33.43 -15.94
N ALA A 245 27.77 -33.92 -16.62
CA ALA A 245 27.87 -35.04 -17.56
C ALA A 245 28.66 -34.70 -18.85
N GLU A 246 28.67 -33.44 -19.31
CA GLU A 246 29.50 -33.00 -20.45
C GLU A 246 30.98 -32.81 -20.10
N GLN A 247 31.34 -32.73 -18.82
CA GLN A 247 32.71 -32.48 -18.37
C GLN A 247 33.51 -33.77 -18.08
N ASP A 248 32.81 -34.92 -18.02
CA ASP A 248 33.37 -36.25 -17.82
C ASP A 248 33.49 -37.09 -19.12
N MET A 249 33.19 -36.51 -20.30
CA MET A 249 33.42 -37.10 -21.64
C MET A 249 34.49 -36.35 -22.42
#